data_AF-A0A8S8Z460-F1
#
_entry.id   AF-A0A8S8Z460-F1
#
_cell.length_a   1.000
_cell.length_b   1.000
_cell.length_c   1.000
_cell.angle_alpha   90.00
_cell.angle_beta   90.00
_cell.angle_gamma   90.00
#
_symmetry.space_group_name_H-M   'P 1'
#
loop_
_entity.id
_entity.type
_entity.pdbx_description
1 polymer ?
#
loop_
_entity_poly.entity_id
_entity_poly.type
_entity_poly.pdbx_seq_one_letter_code
_entity_poly.pdbx_strand_id
1 'polypeptide(L)'
;MDDNFRNECIDKIASKISDEKISADDPSPENLVYLQKFAITLGVDISNTEEIVNEAFLYIAMKNAKDIDPLTKGDEFGAGFS
;
A
#
# COMPACT_ATOMS: atom_id res chain seq x y z
N MET A 1 17.43 -7.03 -4.41
CA MET A 1 16.43 -7.27 -5.47
C MET A 1 16.65 -6.23 -6.55
N ASP A 2 16.42 -6.52 -7.82
CA ASP A 2 16.48 -5.52 -8.89
C ASP A 2 15.24 -4.61 -8.85
N ASP A 3 15.40 -3.32 -9.17
CA ASP A 3 14.34 -2.32 -9.06
C ASP A 3 13.15 -2.60 -9.98
N ASN A 4 13.38 -3.14 -11.19
CA ASN A 4 12.27 -3.45 -12.10
C ASN A 4 11.40 -4.56 -11.55
N PHE A 5 12.04 -5.61 -11.01
CA PHE A 5 11.32 -6.72 -10.38
C PHE A 5 10.59 -6.23 -9.11
N ARG A 6 11.22 -5.37 -8.31
CA ARG A 6 10.59 -4.76 -7.13
C ARG A 6 9.33 -3.99 -7.52
N ASN A 7 9.42 -3.11 -8.52
CA ASN A 7 8.28 -2.35 -9.02
C ASN A 7 7.15 -3.25 -9.53
N GLU A 8 7.48 -4.32 -10.27
CA GLU A 8 6.49 -5.30 -10.73
C GLU A 8 5.77 -6.00 -9.56
N CYS A 9 6.51 -6.38 -8.51
CA CYS A 9 5.91 -6.98 -7.31
C CYS A 9 4.98 -6.01 -6.59
N ILE A 10 5.41 -4.75 -6.42
CA ILE A 10 4.60 -3.68 -5.80
C ILE A 10 3.28 -3.51 -6.56
N ASP A 11 3.33 -3.41 -7.89
CA ASP A 11 2.13 -3.26 -8.73
C ASP A 11 1.17 -4.46 -8.59
N LYS A 12 1.70 -5.69 -8.59
CA LYS A 12 0.89 -6.92 -8.43
C LYS A 12 0.23 -7.00 -7.05
N ILE A 13 0.97 -6.67 -5.99
CA ILE A 13 0.45 -6.69 -4.62
C ILE A 13 -0.59 -5.58 -4.44
N ALA A 14 -0.35 -4.39 -4.98
CA ALA A 14 -1.31 -3.28 -4.92
C ALA A 14 -2.61 -3.61 -5.66
N SER A 15 -2.51 -4.29 -6.80
CA SER A 15 -3.67 -4.81 -7.54
C SER A 15 -4.44 -5.84 -6.70
N LYS A 16 -3.72 -6.79 -6.08
CA LYS A 16 -4.29 -7.80 -5.17
C LYS A 16 -5.08 -7.18 -4.02
N ILE A 17 -4.52 -6.15 -3.37
CA ILE A 17 -5.17 -5.40 -2.28
C ILE A 17 -6.48 -4.80 -2.77
N SER A 18 -6.47 -4.17 -3.95
CA SER A 18 -7.63 -3.48 -4.52
C SER A 18 -8.71 -4.46 -4.98
N ASP A 19 -8.34 -5.53 -5.68
CA ASP A 19 -9.24 -6.54 -6.23
C ASP A 19 -9.97 -7.30 -5.12
N GLU A 20 -9.27 -7.60 -4.01
CA GLU A 20 -9.81 -8.32 -2.86
C GLU A 20 -10.40 -7.38 -1.79
N LYS A 21 -10.43 -6.06 -2.05
CA LYS A 21 -10.97 -5.03 -1.15
C LYS A 21 -10.35 -5.06 0.25
N ILE A 22 -9.05 -5.36 0.32
CA ILE A 22 -8.28 -5.27 1.56
C ILE A 22 -8.13 -3.79 1.92
N SER A 23 -8.46 -3.43 3.16
CA SER A 23 -8.30 -2.06 3.66
C SER A 23 -6.84 -1.64 3.59
N ALA A 24 -6.56 -0.53 2.91
CA ALA A 24 -5.21 0.04 2.82
C ALA A 24 -4.85 0.89 4.04
N ASP A 25 -5.85 1.48 4.71
CA ASP A 25 -5.65 2.36 5.86
C ASP A 25 -5.53 1.59 7.18
N ASP A 26 -6.15 0.41 7.26
CA ASP A 26 -6.15 -0.46 8.44
C ASP A 26 -6.08 -1.94 8.04
N PRO A 27 -4.93 -2.42 7.52
CA PRO A 27 -4.78 -3.83 7.17
C PRO A 27 -4.64 -4.69 8.43
N SER A 28 -5.50 -5.70 8.57
CA SER A 28 -5.40 -6.67 9.67
C SER A 28 -4.07 -7.46 9.61
N PRO A 29 -3.57 -7.99 10.76
CA PRO A 29 -2.39 -8.84 10.76
C PRO A 29 -2.50 -10.06 9.84
N GLU A 30 -3.70 -10.63 9.71
CA GLU A 30 -3.97 -11.75 8.80
C GLU A 30 -3.80 -11.35 7.33
N ASN A 31 -4.27 -10.16 6.96
CA ASN A 31 -4.09 -9.61 5.61
C ASN A 31 -2.61 -9.37 5.31
N LEU A 32 -1.84 -8.85 6.26
CA LEU A 32 -0.39 -8.65 6.11
C LEU A 32 0.33 -9.98 5.85
N VAL A 33 0.04 -11.01 6.65
CA VAL A 33 0.62 -12.35 6.46
C VAL A 33 0.19 -12.97 5.13
N TYR A 34 -1.07 -12.78 4.73
CA TYR A 34 -1.57 -13.25 3.45
C TYR A 34 -0.85 -12.59 2.26
N LEU A 35 -0.67 -11.28 2.30
CA LEU A 35 0.04 -10.53 1.25
C LEU A 35 1.52 -10.87 1.22
N GLN A 36 2.17 -11.08 2.37
CA GLN A 36 3.56 -11.55 2.42
C GLN A 36 3.69 -12.95 1.79
N LYS A 37 2.75 -13.87 2.06
CA LYS A 37 2.71 -15.18 1.39
C LYS A 37 2.52 -15.04 -0.12
N PHE A 38 1.68 -14.11 -0.56
CA PHE A 38 1.54 -13.80 -1.98
C PHE A 38 2.83 -13.24 -2.58
N ALA A 39 3.56 -12.36 -1.89
CA ALA A 39 4.86 -11.88 -2.34
C ALA A 39 5.86 -13.04 -2.55
N ILE A 40 5.86 -14.05 -1.66
CA ILE A 40 6.69 -15.26 -1.82
C ILE A 40 6.34 -16.01 -3.11
N THR A 41 5.05 -16.13 -3.47
CA THR A 41 4.66 -16.81 -4.72
C THR A 41 5.06 -16.04 -5.97
N LEU A 42 5.33 -14.73 -5.87
CA LEU A 42 5.90 -13.91 -6.93
C LEU A 42 7.44 -14.05 -7.04
N GLY A 43 8.08 -14.77 -6.12
CA GLY A 43 9.53 -14.97 -6.09
C GLY A 43 10.29 -13.99 -5.19
N VAL A 44 9.58 -13.25 -4.31
CA VAL A 44 10.22 -12.39 -3.30
C VAL A 44 10.79 -13.26 -2.18
N ASP A 45 12.04 -13.00 -1.79
CA ASP A 45 12.66 -13.65 -0.64
C ASP A 45 11.91 -13.30 0.65
N ILE A 46 11.77 -14.26 1.57
CA ILE A 46 11.08 -14.10 2.84
C ILE A 46 11.59 -12.89 3.63
N SER A 47 12.90 -12.57 3.56
CA SER A 47 13.48 -11.41 4.25
C SER A 47 12.97 -10.05 3.75
N ASN A 48 12.38 -10.01 2.54
CA ASN A 48 11.97 -8.77 1.88
C ASN A 48 10.45 -8.65 1.72
N THR A 49 9.66 -9.66 2.09
CA THR A 49 8.21 -9.68 1.87
C THR A 49 7.50 -8.57 2.63
N GLU A 50 7.90 -8.33 3.89
CA GLU A 50 7.34 -7.27 4.72
C GLU A 50 7.56 -5.89 4.09
N GLU A 51 8.80 -5.62 3.68
CA GLU A 51 9.16 -4.34 3.04
C GLU A 51 8.35 -4.10 1.77
N ILE A 52 8.26 -5.08 0.87
CA ILE A 52 7.53 -4.93 -0.39
C ILE A 52 6.02 -4.78 -0.18
N VAL A 53 5.46 -5.49 0.79
CA VAL A 53 4.03 -5.34 1.13
C VAL A 53 3.76 -3.93 1.66
N ASN A 54 4.63 -3.39 2.52
CA ASN A 54 4.50 -2.02 3.01
C ASN A 54 4.65 -0.98 1.89
N GLU A 55 5.56 -1.20 0.94
CA GLU A 55 5.70 -0.35 -0.24
C GLU A 55 4.46 -0.39 -1.14
N ALA A 56 3.78 -1.52 -1.27
CA ALA A 56 2.53 -1.61 -2.01
C ALA A 56 1.41 -0.79 -1.36
N PHE A 57 1.31 -0.79 -0.02
CA PHE A 57 0.38 0.10 0.69
C PHE A 57 0.73 1.57 0.49
N LEU A 58 2.02 1.93 0.60
CA LEU A 58 2.49 3.29 0.35
C LEU A 58 2.17 3.74 -1.08
N TYR A 59 2.38 2.86 -2.06
CA TYR A 59 2.07 3.12 -3.46
C TYR A 59 0.58 3.42 -3.69
N ILE A 60 -0.31 2.64 -3.07
CA ILE A 60 -1.77 2.91 -3.09
C ILE A 60 -2.06 4.27 -2.47
N ALA A 61 -1.51 4.56 -1.29
CA ALA A 61 -1.71 5.84 -0.62
C ALA A 61 -1.25 7.02 -1.49
N MET A 62 -0.10 6.91 -2.15
CA MET A 62 0.40 7.95 -3.07
C MET A 62 -0.45 8.11 -4.33
N LYS A 63 -1.02 7.02 -4.86
CA LYS A 63 -1.97 7.08 -5.97
C LYS A 63 -3.26 7.80 -5.55
N ASN A 64 -3.81 7.44 -4.40
CA ASN A 64 -5.02 8.04 -3.86
C ASN A 64 -4.81 9.52 -3.47
N ALA A 65 -3.64 9.88 -2.94
CA ALA A 65 -3.32 11.25 -2.57
C ALA A 65 -3.23 12.20 -3.77
N LYS A 66 -2.85 11.70 -4.96
CA LYS A 66 -2.87 12.50 -6.20
C LYS A 66 -4.30 12.84 -6.66
N ASP A 67 -5.30 12.07 -6.22
CA ASP A 67 -6.72 12.32 -6.50
C ASP A 67 -7.38 13.27 -5.48
N ILE A 68 -6.69 13.65 -4.41
CA ILE A 68 -7.18 14.65 -3.45
C ILE A 68 -6.72 16.02 -3.92
N ASP A 69 -7.64 16.80 -4.51
CA ASP A 69 -7.40 18.21 -4.78
C ASP A 69 -7.10 18.94 -3.45
N PRO A 70 -5.91 19.52 -3.24
CA PRO A 70 -5.56 20.22 -2.01
C PRO A 70 -6.50 21.40 -1.69
N LEU A 71 -7.29 21.89 -2.65
CA LEU A 71 -8.31 22.92 -2.43
C LEU A 71 -9.57 22.39 -1.72
N THR A 72 -9.80 21.07 -1.67
CA THR A 72 -11.00 20.49 -1.02
C THR A 72 -10.83 20.27 0.49
N LYS A 73 -9.59 20.24 1.01
CA LYS A 73 -9.28 20.10 2.45
C LYS A 73 -8.84 21.40 3.12
N GLY A 74 -9.20 22.55 2.54
CA GLY A 74 -8.87 23.88 3.08
C GLY A 74 -9.58 24.24 4.40
N ASP A 75 -10.64 23.52 4.78
CA ASP A 75 -11.48 23.86 5.95
C ASP A 75 -11.07 23.19 7.27
N GLU A 76 -10.27 22.10 7.25
CA GLU A 76 -9.96 21.35 8.49
C GLU A 76 -8.75 21.88 9.27
N PHE A 77 -8.00 22.83 8.72
CA PHE A 77 -6.82 23.41 9.39
C PHE A 77 -7.16 24.54 10.39
N GLY A 78 -8.44 24.94 10.52
CA GLY A 78 -8.84 26.18 11.21
C GLY A 78 -9.66 26.05 12.51
N ALA A 79 -10.14 24.88 12.90
CA ALA A 79 -11.11 24.73 13.99
C ALA A 79 -10.64 23.76 15.09
N GLY A 80 -9.56 24.08 15.79
CA GLY A 80 -9.02 23.18 16.83
C GLY A 80 -8.21 23.81 17.96
N PHE A 81 -8.09 25.13 18.02
CA PHE A 81 -7.53 25.81 19.20
C PHE A 81 -8.67 26.54 19.93
N SER A 82 -9.24 25.89 20.95
CA SER A 82 -10.02 26.56 22.00
C SER A 82 -9.73 25.94 23.36
#